data_AF-A0A091MEH1-F1
#
_entry.id   AF-A0A091MEH1-F1
#
_cell.length_a   1.000
_cell.length_b   1.000
_cell.length_c   1.000
_cell.angle_alpha   90.00
_cell.angle_beta   90.00
_cell.angle_gamma   90.00
#
_symmetry.space_group_name_H-M   'P 1'
#
loop_
_entity.id
_entity.type
_entity.pdbx_description
1 polymer ?
#
loop_
_entity_poly.entity_id
_entity_poly.type
_entity_poly.pdbx_seq_one_letter_code
_entity_poly.pdbx_strand_id
1 'polypeptide(L)'
;RDFAYVARDKDTRILKCHVFRCDTPAKAIATSLHEICSKASAIKVSCIPLEAPEPYTLDFPTPKTELVQKFHVQYLGMLPVAKPVGMDTLNSAIESLMASSSKDDWMPVTMNVADATVTV
;
A
#
# COMPACT_ATOMS: atom_id res chain seq x y z
N ARG A 1 -21.88 -12.72 9.97
CA ARG A 1 -22.03 -13.03 11.41
C ARG A 1 -21.02 -12.17 12.16
N ASP A 2 -21.46 -11.27 13.02
CA ASP A 2 -20.59 -10.21 13.56
C ASP A 2 -19.68 -10.77 14.66
N PHE A 3 -18.39 -10.39 14.67
CA PHE A 3 -17.49 -10.64 15.80
C PHE A 3 -16.98 -9.32 16.36
N ALA A 4 -16.84 -9.26 17.68
CA ALA A 4 -16.40 -8.06 18.38
C ALA A 4 -15.29 -8.40 19.35
N TYR A 5 -14.32 -7.50 19.49
CA TYR A 5 -13.36 -7.55 20.58
C TYR A 5 -13.19 -6.16 21.20
N VAL A 6 -12.82 -6.13 22.47
CA VAL A 6 -12.60 -4.89 23.22
C VAL A 6 -11.11 -4.65 23.32
N ALA A 7 -10.65 -3.49 22.86
CA ALA A 7 -9.27 -3.05 22.95
C ALA A 7 -9.18 -1.74 23.73
N ARG A 8 -8.07 -1.54 24.44
CA ARG A 8 -7.82 -0.28 25.14
C ARG A 8 -7.19 0.72 24.19
N ASP A 9 -7.84 1.85 24.02
CA ASP A 9 -7.31 2.98 23.26
C ASP A 9 -6.11 3.60 23.99
N LYS A 10 -5.00 3.78 23.28
CA LYS A 10 -3.72 4.19 23.87
C LYS A 10 -3.74 5.66 24.33
N ASP A 11 -4.43 6.52 23.58
CA ASP A 11 -4.40 7.97 23.82
C ASP A 11 -5.46 8.41 24.83
N THR A 12 -6.66 7.82 24.73
CA THR A 12 -7.80 8.21 25.59
C THR A 12 -7.95 7.35 26.83
N ARG A 13 -7.23 6.22 26.92
CA ARG A 13 -7.36 5.18 27.98
C ARG A 13 -8.74 4.53 28.06
N ILE A 14 -9.65 4.84 27.13
CA ILE A 14 -11.00 4.30 27.02
C ILE A 14 -10.95 2.91 26.38
N LEU A 15 -11.83 2.01 26.82
CA LEU A 15 -12.04 0.71 26.16
C LEU A 15 -12.94 0.90 24.94
N LYS A 16 -12.43 0.60 23.75
CA LYS A 16 -13.17 0.66 22.48
C LYS A 16 -13.59 -0.76 22.08
N CYS A 17 -14.86 -0.91 21.73
CA CYS A 17 -15.37 -2.14 21.13
C CYS A 17 -15.21 -2.05 19.61
N HIS A 18 -14.46 -2.97 19.03
CA HIS A 18 -14.26 -3.07 17.59
C HIS A 18 -15.12 -4.21 17.06
N VAL A 19 -16.15 -3.86 16.28
CA VAL A 19 -17.07 -4.83 15.68
C VAL A 19 -16.72 -4.98 14.21
N PHE A 20 -16.39 -6.20 13.81
CA PHE A 20 -16.10 -6.54 12.42
C PHE A 20 -17.23 -7.40 11.87
N ARG A 21 -17.77 -6.94 10.73
CA ARG A 21 -18.69 -7.73 9.91
C ARG A 21 -17.86 -8.61 9.00
N CYS A 22 -17.88 -9.90 9.30
CA CYS A 22 -17.31 -10.90 8.42
C CYS A 22 -18.38 -11.94 8.10
N ASP A 23 -18.58 -12.19 6.81
CA ASP A 23 -19.47 -13.25 6.34
C ASP A 23 -18.82 -14.63 6.43
N THR A 24 -17.49 -14.66 6.57
CA THR A 24 -16.72 -15.88 6.81
C THR A 24 -16.81 -16.28 8.29
N PRO A 25 -17.24 -17.50 8.63
CA PRO A 25 -17.31 -17.96 10.01
C PRO A 25 -15.95 -17.87 10.71
N ALA A 26 -15.92 -17.40 11.96
CA ALA A 26 -14.68 -17.27 12.75
C ALA A 26 -13.83 -18.55 12.78
N LYS A 27 -14.48 -19.72 12.76
CA LYS A 27 -13.83 -21.03 12.66
C LYS A 27 -13.00 -21.17 11.38
N ALA A 28 -13.50 -20.73 10.23
CA ALA A 28 -12.80 -20.82 8.95
C ALA A 28 -11.58 -19.89 8.90
N ILE A 29 -11.69 -18.70 9.51
CA ILE A 29 -10.55 -17.79 9.66
C ILE A 29 -9.47 -18.43 10.55
N ALA A 30 -9.86 -18.96 11.71
CA ALA A 30 -8.93 -19.64 12.62
C ALA A 30 -8.26 -20.87 12.00
N THR A 31 -9.02 -21.68 11.25
CA THR A 31 -8.48 -22.85 10.53
C THR A 31 -7.51 -22.43 9.43
N SER A 32 -7.83 -21.40 8.63
CA SER A 32 -6.95 -20.90 7.58
C SER A 32 -5.64 -20.34 8.14
N LEU A 33 -5.71 -19.53 9.22
CA LEU A 33 -4.52 -19.05 9.92
C LEU A 33 -3.70 -20.20 10.50
N HIS A 34 -4.36 -21.19 11.11
CA HIS A 34 -3.66 -22.35 11.64
C HIS A 34 -2.98 -23.17 10.55
N GLU A 35 -3.62 -23.35 9.38
CA GLU A 35 -3.02 -24.02 8.22
C GLU A 35 -1.85 -23.25 7.64
N ILE A 36 -1.93 -21.92 7.52
CA ILE A 36 -0.83 -21.06 7.06
C ILE A 36 0.35 -21.17 8.03
N CYS A 37 0.10 -21.05 9.33
CA CYS A 37 1.14 -21.18 10.36
C CYS A 37 1.70 -22.60 10.46
N SER A 38 0.86 -23.63 10.29
CA SER A 38 1.27 -25.03 10.30
C SER A 38 2.16 -25.37 9.10
N LYS A 39 1.82 -24.87 7.91
CA LYS A 39 2.67 -24.96 6.70
C LYS A 39 3.93 -24.09 6.80
N ALA A 40 3.91 -23.02 7.61
CA ALA A 40 5.05 -22.14 7.87
C ALA A 40 5.94 -22.59 9.05
N SER A 41 5.99 -23.89 9.37
CA SER A 41 6.95 -24.46 10.35
C SER A 41 8.44 -24.28 9.97
N ALA A 42 8.74 -23.58 8.87
CA ALA A 42 10.08 -23.17 8.45
C ALA A 42 10.37 -21.66 8.60
N ILE A 43 9.37 -20.82 8.90
CA ILE A 43 9.61 -19.43 9.25
C ILE A 43 9.53 -19.38 10.77
N LYS A 44 10.71 -19.43 11.42
CA LYS A 44 10.84 -19.04 12.82
C LYS A 44 10.20 -17.66 12.93
N VAL A 45 8.98 -17.63 13.48
CA VAL A 45 8.44 -16.46 14.17
C VAL A 45 9.42 -16.22 15.29
N SER A 46 10.47 -15.45 15.01
CA SER A 46 11.32 -14.87 16.02
C SER A 46 10.40 -14.00 16.84
N CYS A 47 9.97 -14.53 17.98
CA CYS A 47 9.60 -13.75 19.14
C CYS A 47 10.60 -12.61 19.23
N ILE A 48 10.16 -11.40 18.90
CA ILE A 48 11.01 -10.21 18.92
C ILE A 48 11.29 -9.94 20.40
N PRO A 49 12.54 -10.02 20.88
CA PRO A 49 12.88 -9.49 22.19
C PRO A 49 12.67 -7.98 22.18
N LEU A 50 12.21 -7.43 23.30
CA LEU A 50 12.24 -6.01 23.57
C LEU A 50 13.68 -5.50 23.36
N GLU A 51 13.92 -4.65 22.34
CA GLU A 51 14.87 -3.51 22.38
C GLU A 51 14.91 -2.75 21.04
N ALA A 52 14.21 -1.59 21.02
CA ALA A 52 14.53 -0.36 20.29
C ALA A 52 14.63 -0.40 18.72
N PRO A 53 14.95 0.71 18.02
CA PRO A 53 14.00 1.78 17.68
C PRO A 53 14.06 2.17 16.19
N GLU A 54 13.01 1.93 15.41
CA GLU A 54 12.72 2.69 14.17
C GLU A 54 11.21 2.65 13.94
N PRO A 55 10.57 3.70 13.39
CA PRO A 55 9.18 3.60 12.96
C PRO A 55 9.15 2.71 11.72
N TYR A 56 9.17 1.40 11.94
CA TYR A 56 8.82 0.43 10.91
C TYR A 56 7.41 0.81 10.45
N THR A 57 7.32 1.38 9.25
CA THR A 57 6.10 1.40 8.46
C THR A 57 5.78 -0.07 8.23
N LEU A 58 5.00 -0.63 9.15
CA LEU A 58 4.26 -1.86 8.91
C LEU A 58 3.32 -1.53 7.74
N ASP A 59 3.80 -1.73 6.53
CA ASP A 59 2.97 -1.77 5.34
C ASP A 59 2.04 -2.96 5.55
N PHE A 60 0.87 -2.64 6.10
CA PHE A 60 -0.23 -3.58 6.12
C PHE A 60 -0.49 -3.94 4.66
N PRO A 61 -0.41 -5.22 4.26
CA PRO A 61 -0.73 -5.60 2.89
C PRO A 61 -2.18 -5.17 2.66
N THR A 62 -2.36 -4.09 1.89
CA THR A 62 -3.68 -3.57 1.57
C THR A 62 -4.46 -4.72 0.94
N PRO A 63 -5.64 -5.07 1.46
CA PRO A 63 -6.42 -6.17 0.95
C PRO A 63 -6.57 -6.04 -0.57
N LYS A 64 -6.02 -7.01 -1.32
CA LYS A 64 -6.08 -7.07 -2.79
C LYS A 64 -7.51 -7.39 -3.23
N THR A 65 -8.38 -6.39 -3.20
CA THR A 65 -9.69 -6.41 -3.86
C THR A 65 -10.00 -5.11 -4.59
N GLU A 66 -9.12 -4.11 -4.53
CA GLU A 66 -9.32 -2.88 -5.28
C GLU A 66 -9.13 -3.15 -6.78
N LEU A 67 -10.08 -2.66 -7.59
CA LEU A 67 -10.03 -2.79 -9.04
C LEU A 67 -8.88 -1.94 -9.57
N VAL A 68 -7.72 -2.56 -9.74
CA VAL A 68 -6.55 -1.90 -10.31
C VAL A 68 -6.61 -1.94 -11.83
N GLN A 69 -6.68 -0.77 -12.46
CA GLN A 69 -6.51 -0.63 -13.90
C GLN A 69 -5.03 -0.53 -14.24
N LYS A 70 -4.59 -1.27 -15.25
CA LYS A 70 -3.19 -1.32 -15.69
C LYS A 70 -3.03 -0.69 -17.06
N PHE A 71 -2.09 0.22 -17.19
CA PHE A 71 -1.79 0.94 -18.41
C PHE A 71 -0.33 0.74 -18.79
N HIS A 72 -0.10 0.36 -20.04
CA HIS A 72 1.24 0.29 -20.61
C HIS A 72 1.58 1.66 -21.17
N VAL A 73 2.55 2.34 -20.57
CA VAL A 73 2.93 3.71 -20.89
C VAL A 73 4.45 3.83 -21.02
N GLN A 74 4.92 4.98 -21.50
CA GLN A 74 6.34 5.31 -21.57
C GLN A 74 6.66 6.37 -20.52
N TYR A 75 7.66 6.10 -19.69
CA TYR A 75 8.16 7.02 -18.70
C TYR A 75 9.19 7.97 -19.33
N LEU A 76 8.85 9.25 -19.34
CA LEU A 76 9.65 10.33 -19.92
C LEU A 76 10.76 10.80 -18.96
N GLY A 77 10.48 10.87 -17.66
CA GLY A 77 11.41 11.39 -16.66
C GLY A 77 10.74 12.12 -15.50
N MET A 78 11.55 12.75 -14.66
CA MET A 78 11.12 13.53 -13.50
C MET A 78 11.89 14.85 -13.45
N LEU A 79 11.18 15.94 -13.21
CA LEU A 79 11.73 17.29 -13.14
C LEU A 79 11.14 18.02 -11.91
N PRO A 80 11.98 18.62 -11.04
CA PRO A 80 11.48 19.46 -9.96
C PRO A 80 10.85 20.74 -10.50
N VAL A 81 9.72 21.15 -9.91
CA VAL A 81 8.97 22.35 -10.30
C VAL A 81 8.89 23.34 -9.15
N ALA A 82 8.81 24.63 -9.47
CA ALA A 82 8.80 25.70 -8.48
C ALA A 82 7.43 25.88 -7.78
N LYS A 83 6.33 25.48 -8.43
CA LYS A 83 4.96 25.61 -7.93
C LYS A 83 4.23 24.27 -8.01
N PRO A 84 3.35 23.96 -7.05
CA PRO A 84 2.60 22.70 -7.05
C PRO A 84 1.42 22.68 -8.04
N VAL A 85 1.05 23.83 -8.61
CA VAL A 85 -0.08 24.00 -9.52
C VAL A 85 0.27 24.98 -10.63
N GLY A 86 -0.42 24.89 -11.77
CA GLY A 86 -0.25 25.77 -12.92
C GLY A 86 -0.01 25.00 -14.21
N MET A 87 -0.81 25.27 -15.24
CA MET A 87 -0.72 24.58 -16.53
C MET A 87 0.59 24.92 -17.26
N ASP A 88 1.01 26.18 -17.16
CA ASP A 88 2.31 26.67 -17.65
C ASP A 88 3.48 25.93 -17.00
N THR A 89 3.41 25.70 -15.69
CA THR A 89 4.44 24.97 -14.93
C THR A 89 4.51 23.50 -15.40
N LEU A 90 3.36 22.86 -15.59
CA LEU A 90 3.29 21.47 -16.09
C LEU A 90 3.82 21.35 -17.54
N ASN A 91 3.33 22.20 -18.44
CA ASN A 91 3.73 22.14 -19.87
C ASN A 91 5.21 22.44 -20.05
N SER A 92 5.76 23.43 -19.33
CA SER A 92 7.19 23.76 -19.39
C SER A 92 8.07 22.58 -18.91
N ALA A 93 7.64 21.87 -17.87
CA ALA A 93 8.36 20.68 -17.40
C ALA A 93 8.35 19.54 -18.44
N ILE A 94 7.19 19.33 -19.08
CA ILE A 94 7.03 18.31 -20.14
C ILE A 94 7.91 18.64 -21.35
N GLU A 95 7.86 19.88 -21.85
CA GLU A 95 8.68 20.35 -22.97
C GLU A 95 10.18 20.22 -22.69
N SER A 96 10.61 20.55 -21.47
CA SER A 96 12.01 20.42 -21.05
C SER A 96 12.48 18.97 -21.10
N LEU A 97 11.66 18.03 -20.61
CA LEU A 97 11.99 16.61 -20.64
C LEU A 97 11.97 16.04 -22.06
N MET A 98 11.01 16.42 -22.90
CA MET A 98 10.95 16.05 -24.31
C MET A 98 12.12 16.59 -25.12
N ALA A 99 12.65 17.77 -24.78
CA ALA A 99 13.85 18.30 -25.42
C ALA A 99 15.13 17.57 -25.01
N SER A 100 15.14 16.98 -23.80
CA SER A 100 16.30 16.29 -23.24
C SER A 100 16.44 14.82 -23.67
N SER A 101 15.35 14.19 -24.13
CA SER A 101 15.28 12.76 -24.44
C SER A 101 14.51 12.51 -25.73
N SER A 102 14.95 11.56 -26.54
CA SER A 102 14.18 11.12 -27.70
C SER A 102 13.12 10.10 -27.27
N LYS A 103 12.07 9.93 -28.06
CA LYS A 103 10.97 9.00 -27.75
C LYS A 103 11.45 7.55 -27.63
N ASP A 104 12.50 7.19 -28.34
CA ASP A 104 13.11 5.86 -28.30
C ASP A 104 13.84 5.58 -26.98
N ASP A 105 14.22 6.63 -26.23
CA ASP A 105 14.89 6.52 -24.94
C ASP A 105 13.89 6.36 -23.76
N TRP A 106 12.59 6.52 -24.00
CA TRP A 106 11.59 6.47 -22.94
C TRP A 106 11.35 5.04 -22.46
N MET A 107 11.34 4.85 -21.14
CA MET A 107 11.26 3.52 -20.54
C MET A 107 9.81 2.99 -20.56
N PRO A 108 9.52 1.81 -21.11
CA PRO A 108 8.19 1.22 -21.03
C PRO A 108 7.90 0.77 -19.58
N VAL A 109 6.79 1.24 -19.01
CA VAL A 109 6.38 0.94 -17.62
C VAL A 109 4.89 0.59 -17.56
N THR A 110 4.49 -0.13 -16.50
CA THR A 110 3.09 -0.46 -16.23
C THR A 110 2.56 0.42 -15.11
N MET A 111 1.80 1.44 -15.47
CA MET A 111 1.14 2.31 -14.51
C MET A 111 -0.14 1.64 -14.00
N ASN A 112 -0.26 1.52 -12.68
CA ASN A 112 -1.43 0.99 -12.01
C ASN A 112 -2.22 2.14 -11.37
N VAL A 113 -3.51 2.21 -11.69
CA VAL A 113 -4.44 3.22 -11.16
C VAL A 113 -5.52 2.51 -10.37
N ALA A 114 -5.67 2.91 -9.11
CA ALA A 114 -6.77 2.53 -8.23
C ALA A 114 -7.57 3.80 -7.83
N ASP A 115 -8.52 3.72 -6.89
CA ASP A 115 -9.50 4.81 -6.66
C ASP A 115 -8.83 6.13 -6.23
N ALA A 116 -7.86 6.03 -5.32
CA ALA A 116 -7.13 7.19 -4.79
C ALA A 116 -5.60 7.07 -4.91
N THR A 117 -5.10 6.06 -5.62
CA THR A 117 -3.66 5.79 -5.71
C THR A 117 -3.21 5.53 -7.14
N VAL A 118 -1.99 5.98 -7.42
CA VAL A 118 -1.29 5.79 -8.69
C VAL A 118 0.10 5.25 -8.38
N THR A 119 0.48 4.16 -9.03
CA THR A 119 1.81 3.56 -8.90
C THR A 119 2.38 3.27 -10.29
N VAL A 120 3.70 3.42 -10.45
CA VAL A 120 4.45 3.19 -11.69
C VAL A 120 5.36 1.99 -11.51
#